data_AF-A0A518CCG7-F1
#
_entry.id   AF-A0A518CCG7-F1
#
_cell.length_a   1.000
_cell.length_b   1.000
_cell.length_c   1.000
_cell.angle_alpha   90.00
_cell.angle_beta   90.00
_cell.angle_gamma   90.00
#
_symmetry.space_group_name_H-M   'P 1'
#
loop_
_entity.id
_entity.type
_entity.pdbx_description
1 polymer ?
#
loop_
_entity_poly.entity_id
_entity_poly.type
_entity_poly.pdbx_seq_one_letter_code
_entity_poly.pdbx_strand_id
1 'polypeptide(L)'
;MRITHLRDSLGWAYQSVANTDEPIVIQRYSKQDVVMVPLWEWQFLKQIEASIRAGEYPWLDAQMANPSPTVGPSGDDSADLAKDANA
;
A
#
# COMPACT_ATOMS: atom_id res chain seq x y z
N MET A 1 -9.22 -11.39 -17.12
CA MET A 1 -9.55 -11.52 -18.56
C MET A 1 -8.76 -12.67 -19.19
N ARG A 2 -9.29 -13.42 -20.17
CA ARG A 2 -8.54 -14.49 -20.88
C ARG A 2 -7.65 -13.91 -21.99
N ILE A 3 -6.49 -14.52 -22.24
CA ILE A 3 -5.55 -14.08 -23.30
C ILE A 3 -6.17 -14.05 -24.71
N THR A 4 -7.12 -14.94 -25.00
CA THR A 4 -7.87 -14.95 -26.26
C THR A 4 -8.66 -13.68 -26.48
N HIS A 5 -9.37 -13.22 -25.44
CA HIS A 5 -10.21 -12.04 -25.52
C HIS A 5 -9.37 -10.76 -25.57
N LEU A 6 -8.20 -10.75 -24.91
CA LEU A 6 -7.30 -9.61 -24.96
C LEU A 6 -6.89 -9.25 -26.39
N ARG A 7 -6.72 -10.25 -27.27
CA ARG A 7 -6.32 -10.00 -28.66
C ARG A 7 -7.35 -9.13 -29.39
N ASP A 8 -8.63 -9.38 -29.16
CA ASP A 8 -9.72 -8.67 -29.82
C ASP A 8 -10.08 -7.35 -29.10
N SER A 9 -9.67 -7.20 -27.84
CA SER A 9 -9.96 -6.03 -27.00
C SER A 9 -8.74 -5.20 -26.59
N LEU A 10 -7.57 -5.42 -27.22
CA LEU A 10 -6.30 -4.83 -26.78
C LEU A 10 -6.35 -3.30 -26.70
N GLY A 11 -6.97 -2.64 -27.68
CA GLY A 11 -7.11 -1.19 -27.70
C GLY A 11 -7.93 -0.66 -26.52
N TRP A 12 -9.02 -1.34 -26.18
CA TRP A 12 -9.83 -1.00 -25.01
C TRP A 12 -9.06 -1.25 -23.71
N ALA A 13 -8.39 -2.40 -23.58
CA ALA A 13 -7.64 -2.75 -22.37
C ALA A 13 -6.51 -1.73 -22.11
N TYR A 14 -5.80 -1.33 -23.15
CA TYR A 14 -4.78 -0.27 -23.08
C TYR A 14 -5.38 1.07 -22.60
N GLN A 15 -6.47 1.51 -23.23
CA GLN A 15 -7.13 2.78 -22.84
C GLN A 15 -7.66 2.73 -21.42
N SER A 16 -8.24 1.61 -21.00
CA SER A 16 -8.75 1.41 -19.64
C SER A 16 -7.63 1.60 -18.62
N VAL A 17 -6.52 0.86 -18.76
CA VAL A 17 -5.37 0.95 -17.85
C VAL A 17 -4.79 2.37 -17.83
N ALA A 18 -4.63 3.00 -19.01
CA ALA A 18 -4.06 4.34 -19.11
C ALA A 18 -4.92 5.44 -18.49
N ASN A 19 -6.25 5.28 -18.50
CA ASN A 19 -7.17 6.32 -18.02
C ASN A 19 -7.61 6.14 -16.57
N THR A 20 -7.57 4.90 -16.06
CA THR A 20 -8.09 4.55 -14.73
C THR A 20 -6.98 4.22 -13.74
N ASP A 21 -5.76 4.00 -14.21
CA ASP A 21 -4.66 3.38 -13.46
C ASP A 21 -5.05 2.02 -12.84
N GLU A 22 -6.16 1.40 -13.24
CA GLU A 22 -6.57 0.10 -12.74
C GLU A 22 -5.85 -1.04 -13.49
N PRO A 23 -5.12 -1.93 -12.78
CA PRO A 23 -4.41 -3.02 -13.41
C PRO A 23 -5.34 -4.12 -13.91
N ILE A 24 -5.03 -4.69 -15.08
CA ILE A 24 -5.81 -5.79 -15.67
C ILE A 24 -5.02 -7.08 -15.59
N VAL A 25 -5.59 -8.09 -14.92
CA VAL A 25 -5.04 -9.45 -14.88
C VAL A 25 -5.48 -10.25 -16.11
N ILE A 26 -4.49 -10.74 -16.85
CA ILE A 26 -4.62 -11.52 -18.09
C ILE A 26 -4.22 -12.97 -17.82
N GLN A 27 -5.20 -13.85 -17.89
CA GLN A 27 -5.04 -15.27 -17.66
C GLN A 27 -4.58 -15.98 -18.93
N ARG A 28 -3.39 -16.59 -18.89
CA ARG A 28 -2.89 -17.46 -19.97
C ARG A 28 -3.29 -18.93 -19.74
N TYR A 29 -3.22 -19.72 -20.80
CA TYR A 29 -3.63 -21.13 -20.81
C TYR A 29 -2.91 -22.01 -19.77
N SER A 30 -1.65 -21.70 -19.43
CA SER A 30 -0.77 -22.58 -18.63
C SER A 30 -0.31 -21.97 -17.30
N LYS A 31 -1.22 -21.32 -16.56
CA LYS A 31 -1.04 -20.82 -15.17
C LYS A 31 -0.12 -19.61 -14.94
N GLN A 32 0.48 -19.05 -15.99
CA GLN A 32 1.20 -17.78 -15.85
C GLN A 32 0.26 -16.63 -16.19
N ASP A 33 -0.33 -16.05 -15.16
CA ASP A 33 -1.09 -14.82 -15.29
C ASP A 33 -0.11 -13.66 -15.53
N VAL A 34 -0.49 -12.75 -16.42
CA VAL A 34 0.25 -11.53 -16.73
C VAL A 34 -0.60 -10.36 -16.26
N VAL A 35 0.02 -9.32 -15.71
CA VAL A 35 -0.69 -8.10 -15.31
C VAL A 35 -0.29 -6.98 -16.26
N MET A 36 -1.29 -6.26 -16.77
CA MET A 36 -1.10 -5.01 -17.50
C MET A 36 -1.30 -3.85 -16.52
N VAL A 37 -0.31 -2.97 -16.45
CA VAL A 37 -0.26 -1.78 -15.57
C VAL A 37 0.17 -0.56 -16.39
N PRO A 38 -0.08 0.67 -15.91
CA PRO A 38 0.55 1.86 -16.45
C PRO A 38 2.08 1.77 -16.41
N LEU A 39 2.75 2.37 -17.39
CA LEU A 39 4.21 2.32 -17.47
C LEU A 39 4.88 2.98 -16.26
N TRP A 40 4.34 4.11 -15.80
CA TRP A 40 4.88 4.84 -14.66
C TRP A 40 4.83 3.99 -13.38
N GLU A 41 3.74 3.23 -13.18
CA GLU A 41 3.56 2.38 -12.00
C GLU A 41 4.59 1.25 -12.01
N TRP A 42 4.79 0.62 -13.18
CA TRP A 42 5.84 -0.39 -13.33
C TRP A 42 7.23 0.17 -13.01
N GLN A 43 7.57 1.34 -13.55
CA GLN A 43 8.86 1.98 -13.30
C GLN A 43 9.05 2.30 -11.81
N PHE A 44 8.02 2.81 -11.15
CA PHE A 44 8.01 3.10 -9.72
C PHE A 44 8.25 1.85 -8.88
N LEU A 45 7.52 0.76 -9.16
CA LEU A 45 7.70 -0.51 -8.47
C LEU A 45 9.11 -1.08 -8.67
N LYS A 46 9.67 -0.94 -9.88
CA LYS A 46 11.05 -1.35 -10.16
C LYS A 46 12.07 -0.53 -9.39
N GLN A 47 11.83 0.76 -9.21
CA GLN A 47 12.69 1.63 -8.40
C GLN A 47 12.63 1.23 -6.93
N ILE A 48 11.44 0.98 -6.39
CA ILE A 48 11.27 0.46 -5.02
C ILE A 48 12.01 -0.86 -4.84
N GLU A 49 11.82 -1.82 -5.75
CA GLU A 49 12.51 -3.11 -5.69
C GLU A 49 14.04 -2.94 -5.68
N ALA A 50 14.57 -2.00 -6.46
CA ALA A 50 15.99 -1.70 -6.51
C ALA A 50 16.50 -1.10 -5.19
N SER A 51 15.79 -0.14 -4.61
CA SER A 51 16.13 0.44 -3.30
C SER A 51 16.14 -0.62 -2.19
N ILE A 52 15.10 -1.45 -2.12
CA ILE A 52 15.03 -2.56 -1.15
C ILE A 52 16.25 -3.48 -1.29
N ARG A 53 16.61 -3.84 -2.53
CA ARG A 53 17.76 -4.69 -2.81
C ARG A 53 19.09 -4.03 -2.43
N ALA A 54 19.16 -2.70 -2.50
CA ALA A 54 20.30 -1.90 -2.03
C ALA A 54 20.33 -1.74 -0.49
N GLY A 55 19.31 -2.21 0.23
CA GLY A 55 19.18 -2.04 1.68
C GLY A 55 18.59 -0.68 2.09
N GLU A 56 18.09 0.09 1.13
CA GLU A 56 17.37 1.34 1.35
C GLU A 56 15.87 1.05 1.48
N TYR A 57 15.24 1.56 2.54
CA TYR A 57 13.81 1.36 2.79
C TYR A 57 13.10 2.72 2.82
N PRO A 58 12.64 3.23 1.65
CA PRO A 58 12.14 4.61 1.52
C PRO A 58 11.00 4.97 2.48
N TRP A 59 10.21 3.97 2.91
CA TRP A 59 9.09 4.15 3.83
C TRP A 59 9.50 4.20 5.32
N LEU A 60 10.67 3.68 5.68
CA LEU A 60 11.19 3.76 7.05
C LEU A 60 11.70 5.17 7.33
N ASP A 61 12.38 5.80 6.38
CA ASP A 61 12.84 7.19 6.50
C ASP A 61 11.67 8.17 6.66
N ALA A 62 10.58 7.96 5.90
CA ALA A 62 9.37 8.77 6.00
C ALA A 62 8.62 8.60 7.33
N GLN A 63 8.60 7.39 7.93
CA GLN A 63 8.03 7.17 9.26
C GLN A 63 8.86 7.81 10.37
N MET A 64 10.18 7.82 10.25
CA MET A 64 11.06 8.48 11.23
C MET A 64 10.97 10.01 11.15
N ALA A 65 10.65 10.58 9.98
CA ALA A 65 10.49 12.02 9.79
C ALA A 65 9.16 12.59 10.35
N ASN A 66 8.13 11.75 10.52
CA ASN A 66 6.84 12.11 11.12
C ASN A 66 6.55 11.19 12.32
N PRO A 67 7.12 11.46 13.51
CA PRO A 67 6.73 10.72 14.70
C PRO A 67 5.23 10.91 14.92
N SER A 68 4.48 9.80 14.97
CA SER A 68 3.07 9.83 15.37
C SER A 68 2.94 10.58 16.71
N PRO A 69 1.87 11.36 16.93
CA PRO A 69 1.71 12.08 18.18
C PRO A 69 1.70 11.06 19.31
N THR A 70 2.69 11.15 20.20
CA THR A 70 2.77 10.33 21.41
C THR A 70 1.49 10.59 22.20
N VAL A 71 0.57 9.63 22.21
CA VAL A 71 -0.54 9.62 23.16
C VAL A 71 0.12 9.41 24.52
N GLY A 72 0.35 10.52 25.23
CA GLY A 72 0.84 10.48 26.61
C GLY A 72 -0.15 9.71 27.48
N PRO A 73 0.31 9.05 28.56
CA PRO A 73 -0.61 8.39 29.47
C PRO A 73 -1.59 9.43 30.03
N SER A 74 -2.88 9.21 29.81
CA SER A 74 -3.99 9.95 30.40
C SER A 74 -3.91 9.83 31.93
N GLY A 75 -3.18 10.73 32.57
CA GLY A 75 -3.17 10.88 34.02
C GLY A 75 -4.33 11.77 34.42
N ASP A 76 -5.43 11.15 34.84
CA ASP A 76 -6.48 11.75 35.67
C ASP A 76 -7.37 10.61 36.19
N ASP A 77 -6.88 9.89 37.20
CA ASP A 77 -7.68 9.01 38.07
C ASP A 77 -6.95 8.88 39.41
N SER A 78 -6.89 9.97 40.18
CA SER A 78 -6.42 9.96 41.57
C SER A 78 -7.06 11.11 42.34
N ALA A 79 -8.34 10.98 42.66
CA ALA A 79 -8.98 11.72 43.76
C ALA A 79 -10.34 11.10 44.11
N ASP A 80 -10.37 9.89 44.67
CA ASP A 80 -11.44 9.50 45.58
C ASP A 80 -11.04 8.22 46.32
N LEU A 81 -10.47 8.37 47.51
CA LEU A 81 -10.42 7.36 48.59
C LEU A 81 -9.54 7.92 49.72
N ALA A 82 -10.14 8.65 50.67
CA ALA A 82 -9.76 8.67 52.09
C ALA A 82 -10.49 9.77 52.86
N LYS A 83 -11.77 9.57 53.18
CA LYS A 83 -12.40 10.19 54.35
C LYS A 83 -13.41 9.23 54.97
N ASP A 84 -12.91 8.21 55.66
CA ASP A 84 -13.63 7.50 56.70
C ASP A 84 -12.62 6.85 57.65
N ALA A 85 -12.14 7.64 58.62
CA ALA A 85 -11.44 7.14 59.79
C ALA A 85 -11.42 8.22 60.89
N ASN A 86 -12.59 8.57 61.44
CA ASN A 86 -12.71 8.95 62.85
C ASN A 86 -14.18 8.98 63.30
N ALA A 87 -14.64 7.93 63.97
CA ALA A 87 -15.80 7.93 64.85
C ALA A 87 -15.55 6.91 65.97
#